data_AF-A0A7C4GUA4-F1
#
_entry.id   AF-A0A7C4GUA4-F1
#
_cell.length_a   1.000
_cell.length_b   1.000
_cell.length_c   1.000
_cell.angle_alpha   90.00
_cell.angle_beta   90.00
_cell.angle_gamma   90.00
#
_symmetry.space_group_name_H-M   'P 1'
#
loop_
_entity.id
_entity.type
_entity.pdbx_description
1 polymer ?
#
loop_
_entity_poly.entity_id
_entity_poly.type
_entity_poly.pdbx_seq_one_letter_code
_entity_poly.pdbx_strand_id
1 'polypeptide(L)'
;MPAIWYEAHIKTPDMNVRGVTLPGIPFIIIGFNEHVAWGLPNTQIGVMDFYLEKISNGSYLYNGEWRPLKVVEEPIRVKGYGAYLLKVNITANGPIISTKGAPISFRWVGNAGYMNDNSGVTRQVLAIYLVNKAKSYEDLVNALRYWDIPSQNWAFIDRENNYGIIIPGLFPYRSVRLPDGDVVRVIGSRSILNGSGGYAWEGYVPYEQIPRTINPQRGWAAAPNQMSVGPYYPYFILGSWWDPGARAQRIYQLLSSKDKHSVEDMMKYQSDIYLWYASSSIPTLIRAVEGYRDLSPVELKALEILRSWDYRMDKNLVAPTIWWAWFSALYDESFAKIYTDHGIKLRLYPTEDALVWLIHNMPSSKWFGGNLSDAARKALSKAISSLKAIYGDDINSWVWGKVHRLYIAHLSGLKPLSIEPVPEDGASATLMNAGFQYDLRNLGREVFVRTGPSWRIIAYVERGSIKAYGIYPGGQSENPVSDYYKNFFDTWYSYKYRELDLPTNPEAVRSKIATIDIVPG
;
A
#
# COMPACT_ATOMS: atom_id res chain seq x y z
N MET A 1 -13.01 12.54 0.90
CA MET A 1 -14.00 13.30 0.12
C MET A 1 -13.35 14.57 -0.42
N PRO A 2 -13.48 14.87 -1.72
CA PRO A 2 -14.04 13.99 -2.77
C PRO A 2 -13.27 12.66 -2.88
N ALA A 3 -13.76 11.74 -3.71
CA ALA A 3 -13.03 10.51 -4.02
C ALA A 3 -11.70 10.85 -4.72
N ILE A 4 -10.65 10.07 -4.47
CA ILE A 4 -9.36 10.28 -5.17
C ILE A 4 -9.46 9.95 -6.66
N TRP A 5 -10.30 8.97 -7.00
CA TRP A 5 -10.54 8.51 -8.35
C TRP A 5 -11.72 9.20 -9.00
N TYR A 6 -11.62 9.43 -10.30
CA TYR A 6 -12.71 9.87 -11.16
C TYR A 6 -13.00 8.79 -12.19
N GLU A 7 -14.20 8.20 -12.18
CA GLU A 7 -14.58 7.22 -13.20
C GLU A 7 -14.87 7.95 -14.51
N ALA A 8 -14.30 7.47 -15.61
CA ALA A 8 -14.54 8.02 -16.94
C ALA A 8 -14.64 6.91 -17.98
N HIS A 9 -15.45 7.17 -19.00
CA HIS A 9 -15.48 6.44 -20.26
C HIS A 9 -15.10 7.42 -21.37
N ILE A 10 -14.09 7.07 -22.16
CA ILE A 10 -13.55 7.92 -23.22
C ILE A 10 -13.65 7.16 -24.53
N LYS A 11 -14.42 7.69 -25.48
CA LYS A 11 -14.54 7.20 -26.85
C LYS A 11 -14.03 8.25 -27.84
N THR A 12 -13.10 7.84 -28.68
CA THR A 12 -12.65 8.56 -29.88
C THR A 12 -12.76 7.61 -31.08
N PRO A 13 -12.48 8.04 -32.33
CA PRO A 13 -12.44 7.11 -33.46
C PRO A 13 -11.48 5.92 -33.27
N ASP A 14 -10.43 6.11 -32.47
CA ASP A 14 -9.31 5.18 -32.28
C ASP A 14 -9.12 4.66 -30.84
N MET A 15 -10.04 4.98 -29.93
CA MET A 15 -9.99 4.57 -28.52
C MET A 15 -11.41 4.38 -27.96
N ASN A 16 -11.57 3.42 -27.07
CA ASN A 16 -12.82 3.18 -26.33
C ASN A 16 -12.46 2.52 -24.99
N VAL A 17 -12.35 3.33 -23.95
CA VAL A 17 -11.72 2.90 -22.70
C VAL A 17 -12.54 3.39 -21.52
N ARG A 18 -12.68 2.54 -20.50
CA ARG A 18 -13.37 2.89 -19.26
C ARG A 18 -12.60 2.45 -18.04
N GLY A 19 -12.69 3.23 -16.98
CA GLY A 19 -12.14 2.91 -15.69
C GLY A 19 -12.04 4.16 -14.84
N VAL A 20 -10.96 4.27 -14.08
CA VAL A 20 -10.69 5.44 -13.24
C VAL A 20 -9.44 6.19 -13.69
N THR A 21 -9.52 7.51 -13.56
CA THR A 21 -8.41 8.45 -13.70
C THR A 21 -8.24 9.29 -12.43
N LEU A 22 -7.22 10.16 -12.42
CA LEU A 22 -7.06 11.21 -11.42
C LEU A 22 -7.45 12.56 -12.04
N PRO A 23 -8.09 13.47 -11.29
CA PRO A 23 -8.35 14.81 -11.77
C PRO A 23 -7.09 15.47 -12.34
N GLY A 24 -7.17 15.93 -13.60
CA GLY A 24 -6.04 16.51 -14.34
C GLY A 24 -5.28 15.55 -15.27
N ILE A 25 -5.57 14.23 -15.24
CA ILE A 25 -4.97 13.25 -16.16
C ILE A 25 -6.02 12.85 -17.22
N PRO A 26 -5.76 13.04 -18.52
CA PRO A 26 -6.77 12.88 -19.58
C PRO A 26 -6.98 11.43 -20.05
N PHE A 27 -6.47 10.44 -19.33
CA PHE A 27 -6.51 9.02 -19.72
C PHE A 27 -6.84 8.12 -18.53
N ILE A 28 -7.31 6.90 -18.81
CA ILE A 28 -7.66 5.90 -17.79
C ILE A 28 -6.41 5.24 -17.24
N ILE A 29 -6.24 5.29 -15.91
CA ILE A 29 -5.06 4.77 -15.21
C ILE A 29 -5.28 3.31 -14.81
N ILE A 30 -6.47 2.97 -14.31
CA ILE A 30 -6.90 1.60 -14.00
C ILE A 30 -8.21 1.36 -14.72
N GLY A 31 -8.30 0.34 -15.56
CA GLY A 31 -9.49 0.13 -16.36
C GLY A 31 -9.36 -0.94 -17.42
N PHE A 32 -10.14 -0.80 -18.47
CA PHE A 32 -10.22 -1.73 -19.57
C PHE A 32 -10.69 -1.04 -20.85
N ASN A 33 -10.34 -1.63 -22.00
CA ASN A 33 -10.90 -1.32 -23.31
C ASN A 33 -11.50 -2.60 -23.92
N GLU A 34 -11.80 -2.62 -25.22
CA GLU A 34 -12.38 -3.81 -25.86
C GLU A 34 -11.46 -5.04 -25.85
N HIS A 35 -10.16 -4.84 -25.62
CA HIS A 35 -9.11 -5.81 -25.87
C HIS A 35 -8.38 -6.26 -24.62
N VAL A 36 -8.10 -5.33 -23.70
CA VAL A 36 -7.28 -5.55 -22.51
C VAL A 36 -7.88 -4.88 -21.29
N ALA A 37 -7.66 -5.47 -20.12
CA ALA A 37 -7.93 -4.87 -18.81
C ALA A 37 -6.66 -4.87 -17.95
N TRP A 38 -6.52 -3.87 -17.09
CA TRP A 38 -5.35 -3.72 -16.23
C TRP A 38 -5.65 -3.09 -14.86
N GLY A 39 -4.80 -3.38 -13.87
CA GLY A 39 -4.83 -2.80 -12.53
C GLY A 39 -3.46 -2.72 -11.87
N LEU A 40 -3.27 -1.76 -10.94
CA LEU A 40 -1.95 -1.25 -10.54
C LEU A 40 -1.70 -1.17 -9.01
N PRO A 41 -1.45 -2.27 -8.27
CA PRO A 41 -0.95 -2.16 -6.90
C PRO A 41 0.55 -1.81 -6.82
N ASN A 42 0.96 -1.05 -5.80
CA ASN A 42 2.36 -0.60 -5.59
C ASN A 42 3.36 -1.76 -5.38
N THR A 43 4.58 -1.64 -5.91
CA THR A 43 5.66 -2.65 -5.76
C THR A 43 6.50 -2.44 -4.50
N GLN A 44 6.44 -1.24 -3.93
CA GLN A 44 7.21 -0.76 -2.78
C GLN A 44 8.74 -0.74 -2.98
N ILE A 45 9.24 -1.10 -4.17
CA ILE A 45 10.66 -1.11 -4.50
C ILE A 45 11.31 0.26 -4.23
N GLY A 46 12.43 0.27 -3.51
CA GLY A 46 13.18 1.47 -3.19
C GLY A 46 13.81 2.12 -4.43
N VAL A 47 13.15 3.15 -4.95
CA VAL A 47 13.61 3.97 -6.08
C VAL A 47 14.13 5.35 -5.63
N MET A 48 14.54 5.42 -4.36
CA MET A 48 14.98 6.61 -3.65
C MET A 48 16.20 6.30 -2.79
N ASP A 49 17.16 7.22 -2.74
CA ASP A 49 18.33 7.14 -1.87
C ASP A 49 18.56 8.45 -1.12
N PHE A 50 19.12 8.32 0.07
CA PHE A 50 19.52 9.43 0.92
C PHE A 50 21.02 9.38 1.14
N TYR A 51 21.69 10.52 1.03
CA TYR A 51 23.14 10.64 1.14
C TYR A 51 23.52 11.61 2.25
N LEU A 52 24.43 11.20 3.12
CA LEU A 52 25.07 12.06 4.10
C LEU A 52 26.18 12.83 3.41
N GLU A 53 25.98 14.13 3.23
CA GLU A 53 26.93 15.02 2.59
C GLU A 53 28.00 15.49 3.56
N LYS A 54 29.18 15.85 3.04
CA LYS A 54 30.20 16.58 3.81
C LYS A 54 30.30 17.98 3.25
N ILE A 55 29.93 18.98 4.05
CA ILE A 55 29.81 20.38 3.63
C ILE A 55 30.83 21.24 4.38
N SER A 56 31.44 22.19 3.67
CA SER A 56 32.32 23.21 4.22
C SER A 56 32.32 24.43 3.31
N ASN A 57 32.21 25.63 3.89
CA ASN A 57 32.36 26.92 3.19
C ASN A 57 31.57 27.05 1.87
N GLY A 58 30.30 26.62 1.85
CA GLY A 58 29.45 26.70 0.64
C GLY A 58 29.78 25.65 -0.44
N SER A 59 30.61 24.66 -0.11
CA SER A 59 30.97 23.54 -0.98
C SER A 59 30.67 22.20 -0.30
N TYR A 60 30.60 21.13 -1.10
CA TYR A 60 30.46 19.75 -0.64
C TYR A 60 31.57 18.88 -1.21
N LEU A 61 32.02 17.88 -0.44
CA LEU A 61 33.03 16.91 -0.89
C LEU A 61 32.35 15.87 -1.79
N TYR A 62 32.92 15.63 -2.97
CA TYR A 62 32.45 14.61 -3.89
C TYR A 62 33.62 14.01 -4.68
N ASN A 63 33.80 12.69 -4.58
CA ASN A 63 34.89 11.93 -5.20
C ASN A 63 36.28 12.57 -4.96
N GLY A 64 36.53 13.05 -3.75
CA GLY A 64 37.81 13.65 -3.35
C GLY A 64 37.96 15.15 -3.62
N GLU A 65 36.98 15.79 -4.28
CA GLU A 65 37.02 17.20 -4.64
C GLU A 65 35.96 18.01 -3.89
N TRP A 66 36.30 19.22 -3.45
CA TRP A 66 35.31 20.18 -2.95
C TRP A 66 34.65 20.89 -4.12
N ARG A 67 33.34 20.71 -4.28
CA ARG A 67 32.54 21.31 -5.35
C ARG A 67 31.56 22.33 -4.77
N PRO A 68 31.32 23.47 -5.43
CA PRO A 68 30.39 24.48 -4.93
C PRO A 68 28.95 23.92 -4.88
N LEU A 69 28.20 24.32 -3.85
CA LEU A 69 26.76 24.04 -3.78
C LEU A 69 26.03 24.87 -4.84
N LYS A 70 25.13 24.24 -5.59
CA LYS A 70 24.13 25.00 -6.35
C LYS A 70 23.05 25.48 -5.37
N VAL A 71 22.77 26.77 -5.38
CA VAL A 71 21.75 27.39 -4.53
C VAL A 71 20.57 27.79 -5.40
N VAL A 72 19.37 27.39 -5.01
CA VAL A 72 18.11 27.86 -5.58
C VAL A 72 17.33 28.59 -4.49
N GLU A 73 16.88 29.80 -4.78
CA GLU A 73 16.04 30.59 -3.87
C GLU A 73 14.62 30.64 -4.44
N GLU A 74 13.66 30.09 -3.69
CA GLU A 74 12.27 29.93 -4.11
C GLU A 74 11.36 30.78 -3.20
N PRO A 75 10.74 31.86 -3.70
CA PRO A 75 9.85 32.70 -2.91
C PRO A 75 8.45 32.05 -2.78
N ILE A 76 8.16 31.48 -1.61
CA ILE A 76 6.86 30.89 -1.29
C ILE A 76 5.93 31.99 -0.75
N ARG A 77 4.94 32.40 -1.53
CA ARG A 77 3.94 33.39 -1.10
C ARG A 77 2.94 32.75 -0.14
N VAL A 78 2.94 33.20 1.12
CA VAL A 78 2.04 32.73 2.17
C VAL A 78 0.90 33.73 2.33
N LYS A 79 -0.34 33.27 2.14
CA LYS A 79 -1.53 34.10 2.29
C LYS A 79 -1.56 34.74 3.68
N GLY A 80 -1.54 36.08 3.74
CA GLY A 80 -1.56 36.85 4.98
C GLY A 80 -0.20 37.11 5.65
N TYR A 81 0.90 36.52 5.15
CA TYR A 81 2.22 36.58 5.81
C TYR A 81 3.39 37.00 4.90
N GLY A 82 3.13 37.33 3.63
CA GLY A 82 4.16 37.76 2.68
C GLY A 82 4.90 36.58 2.02
N ALA A 83 6.11 36.80 1.50
CA ALA A 83 6.92 35.76 0.86
C ALA A 83 7.93 35.16 1.84
N TYR A 84 7.90 33.84 2.02
CA TYR A 84 8.95 33.07 2.67
C TYR A 84 9.97 32.64 1.61
N LEU A 85 11.20 33.15 1.71
CA LEU A 85 12.26 32.78 0.78
C LEU A 85 12.90 31.45 1.21
N LEU A 86 12.54 30.36 0.52
CA LEU A 86 13.13 29.04 0.74
C LEU A 86 14.45 28.94 -0.02
N LYS A 87 15.55 28.74 0.70
CA LYS A 87 16.87 28.46 0.11
C LYS A 87 17.12 26.96 0.06
N VAL A 88 17.34 26.43 -1.14
CA VAL A 88 17.61 25.01 -1.40
C VAL A 88 19.05 24.84 -1.91
N ASN A 89 19.87 24.15 -1.13
CA ASN A 89 21.22 23.76 -1.54
C ASN A 89 21.16 22.41 -2.26
N ILE A 90 21.85 22.29 -3.40
CA ILE A 90 21.83 21.13 -4.28
C ILE A 90 23.26 20.63 -4.48
N THR A 91 23.47 19.33 -4.27
CA THR A 91 24.72 18.59 -4.55
C THR A 91 24.57 17.75 -5.82
N ALA A 92 25.61 17.02 -6.20
CA ALA A 92 25.55 16.02 -7.28
C ALA A 92 24.58 14.86 -6.98
N ASN A 93 24.28 14.60 -5.69
CA ASN A 93 23.35 13.55 -5.29
C ASN A 93 21.91 14.06 -5.20
N GLY A 94 21.68 15.38 -5.16
CA GLY A 94 20.35 15.98 -5.16
C GLY A 94 20.20 17.16 -4.19
N PRO A 95 18.98 17.67 -3.99
CA PRO A 95 18.71 18.71 -3.00
C PRO A 95 18.94 18.20 -1.58
N ILE A 96 19.52 19.05 -0.73
CA ILE A 96 19.63 18.83 0.71
C ILE A 96 18.26 19.09 1.34
N ILE A 97 17.70 18.07 1.98
CA ILE A 97 16.34 18.11 2.57
C ILE A 97 16.36 18.31 4.09
N SER A 98 17.51 18.08 4.73
CA SER A 98 17.68 18.28 6.17
C SER A 98 17.76 19.78 6.50
N THR A 99 16.90 20.25 7.40
CA THR A 99 16.91 21.63 7.89
C THR A 99 17.78 21.84 9.12
N LYS A 100 18.08 20.77 9.87
CA LYS A 100 18.93 20.75 11.07
C LYS A 100 19.74 19.45 11.12
N GLY A 101 20.88 19.49 11.80
CA GLY A 101 21.74 18.32 11.99
C GLY A 101 22.61 18.01 10.78
N ALA A 102 22.84 16.73 10.53
CA ALA A 102 23.70 16.28 9.46
C ALA A 102 23.07 16.58 8.09
N PRO A 103 23.83 17.09 7.10
CA PRO A 103 23.29 17.46 5.80
C PRO A 103 22.95 16.20 4.99
N ILE A 104 21.67 15.98 4.75
CA ILE A 104 21.16 14.81 4.01
C ILE A 104 20.58 15.30 2.69
N SER A 105 21.18 14.84 1.58
CA SER A 105 20.61 15.01 0.25
C SER A 105 19.77 13.80 -0.16
N PHE A 106 18.89 14.02 -1.14
CA PHE A 106 17.92 13.03 -1.60
C PHE A 106 17.93 12.90 -3.12
N ARG A 107 18.02 11.65 -3.61
CA ARG A 107 17.91 11.30 -5.03
C ARG A 107 16.73 10.37 -5.24
N TRP A 108 15.92 10.62 -6.26
CA TRP A 108 14.86 9.69 -6.65
C TRP A 108 14.57 9.72 -8.14
N VAL A 109 14.04 8.62 -8.66
CA VAL A 109 13.77 8.48 -10.10
C VAL A 109 12.86 9.58 -10.70
N GLY A 110 12.01 10.22 -9.90
CA GLY A 110 11.18 11.34 -10.34
C GLY A 110 11.91 12.67 -10.54
N ASN A 111 13.03 12.90 -9.84
CA ASN A 111 13.94 14.00 -10.17
C ASN A 111 15.03 13.58 -11.15
N ALA A 112 15.14 12.29 -11.44
CA ALA A 112 16.16 11.76 -12.32
C ALA A 112 15.95 12.14 -13.80
N GLY A 113 14.75 12.55 -14.23
CA GLY A 113 14.56 13.16 -15.56
C GLY A 113 15.43 14.41 -15.80
N TYR A 114 15.78 15.16 -14.73
CA TYR A 114 16.79 16.23 -14.81
C TYR A 114 18.24 15.72 -14.95
N MET A 115 18.48 14.43 -14.69
CA MET A 115 19.83 13.83 -14.54
C MET A 115 20.08 12.62 -15.45
N ASN A 116 19.07 12.09 -16.16
CA ASN A 116 19.12 10.84 -16.93
C ASN A 116 19.40 11.05 -18.41
N ASP A 117 18.55 11.85 -19.06
CA ASP A 117 18.61 12.18 -20.49
C ASP A 117 18.53 13.69 -20.74
N ASN A 118 18.62 14.49 -19.66
CA ASN A 118 18.38 15.94 -19.66
C ASN A 118 17.01 16.37 -20.21
N SER A 119 16.04 15.47 -20.40
CA SER A 119 14.71 15.83 -20.90
C SER A 119 13.89 16.59 -19.85
N GLY A 120 14.19 16.38 -18.56
CA GLY A 120 13.45 16.96 -17.44
C GLY A 120 12.04 16.38 -17.23
N VAL A 121 11.62 15.37 -18.01
CA VAL A 121 10.23 14.88 -18.01
C VAL A 121 10.14 13.35 -17.99
N THR A 122 9.22 12.81 -17.19
CA THR A 122 8.89 11.37 -17.21
C THR A 122 7.89 11.05 -18.32
N ARG A 123 7.96 9.85 -18.90
CA ARG A 123 7.18 9.44 -20.08
C ARG A 123 5.88 8.69 -19.75
N GLN A 124 5.45 8.72 -18.49
CA GLN A 124 4.27 7.99 -18.01
C GLN A 124 2.99 8.33 -18.77
N VAL A 125 2.79 9.60 -19.16
CA VAL A 125 1.59 10.01 -19.91
C VAL A 125 1.53 9.30 -21.28
N LEU A 126 2.67 9.13 -21.95
CA LEU A 126 2.77 8.37 -23.18
C LEU A 126 2.45 6.88 -22.94
N ALA A 127 2.98 6.30 -21.85
CA ALA A 127 2.67 4.92 -21.49
C ALA A 127 1.16 4.70 -21.29
N ILE A 128 0.49 5.57 -20.51
CA ILE A 128 -0.95 5.47 -20.25
C ILE A 128 -1.74 5.62 -21.54
N TYR A 129 -1.42 6.63 -22.36
CA TYR A 129 -2.06 6.85 -23.65
C TYR A 129 -1.99 5.62 -24.55
N LEU A 130 -0.80 5.00 -24.67
CA LEU A 130 -0.61 3.81 -25.49
C LEU A 130 -1.34 2.58 -24.91
N VAL A 131 -1.34 2.39 -23.58
CA VAL A 131 -2.12 1.32 -22.94
C VAL A 131 -3.61 1.47 -23.21
N ASN A 132 -4.16 2.69 -23.14
CA ASN A 132 -5.58 2.93 -23.37
C ASN A 132 -6.02 2.52 -24.79
N LYS A 133 -5.07 2.48 -25.75
CA LYS A 133 -5.28 2.07 -27.15
C LYS A 133 -4.78 0.67 -27.47
N ALA A 134 -4.25 -0.06 -26.49
CA ALA A 134 -3.66 -1.38 -26.70
C ALA A 134 -4.72 -2.36 -27.21
N LYS A 135 -4.34 -3.17 -28.21
CA LYS A 135 -5.21 -4.18 -28.82
C LYS A 135 -4.85 -5.62 -28.45
N SER A 136 -3.73 -5.79 -27.76
CA SER A 136 -3.26 -7.07 -27.21
C SER A 136 -2.41 -6.85 -25.96
N TYR A 137 -2.04 -7.92 -25.25
CA TYR A 137 -1.10 -7.79 -24.14
C TYR A 137 0.30 -7.37 -24.60
N GLU A 138 0.74 -7.70 -25.82
CA GLU A 138 2.02 -7.23 -26.37
C GLU A 138 2.04 -5.72 -26.56
N ASP A 139 0.94 -5.12 -27.04
CA ASP A 139 0.80 -3.67 -27.12
C ASP A 139 0.94 -3.02 -25.74
N LEU A 140 0.28 -3.61 -24.73
CA LEU A 140 0.39 -3.16 -23.33
C LEU A 140 1.83 -3.29 -22.84
N VAL A 141 2.48 -4.44 -23.03
CA VAL A 141 3.89 -4.65 -22.64
C VAL A 141 4.83 -3.71 -23.38
N ASN A 142 4.58 -3.36 -24.64
CA ASN A 142 5.40 -2.39 -25.36
C ASN A 142 5.16 -0.96 -24.88
N ALA A 143 3.92 -0.59 -24.58
CA ALA A 143 3.57 0.71 -24.01
C ALA A 143 4.25 0.96 -22.65
N LEU A 144 4.37 -0.08 -21.83
CA LEU A 144 4.98 0.02 -20.50
C LEU A 144 6.49 0.24 -20.50
N ARG A 145 7.15 0.20 -21.67
CA ARG A 145 8.53 0.69 -21.83
C ARG A 145 8.69 2.17 -21.48
N TYR A 146 7.61 2.94 -21.58
CA TYR A 146 7.58 4.37 -21.26
C TYR A 146 7.11 4.65 -19.82
N TRP A 147 6.80 3.63 -19.03
CA TRP A 147 6.38 3.79 -17.65
C TRP A 147 7.61 3.92 -16.74
N ASP A 148 8.04 5.17 -16.54
CA ASP A 148 9.27 5.45 -15.79
C ASP A 148 9.08 5.31 -14.27
N ILE A 149 7.99 5.84 -13.73
CA ILE A 149 7.69 5.90 -12.29
C ILE A 149 6.17 5.96 -12.08
N PRO A 150 5.68 5.99 -10.83
CA PRO A 150 6.21 5.14 -9.77
C PRO A 150 6.11 3.67 -10.21
N SER A 151 7.00 2.81 -9.74
CA SER A 151 6.89 1.38 -10.04
C SER A 151 5.58 0.81 -9.48
N GLN A 152 4.82 0.13 -10.34
CA GLN A 152 3.54 -0.50 -10.02
C GLN A 152 3.54 -1.94 -10.56
N ASN A 153 2.80 -2.84 -9.92
CA ASN A 153 2.53 -4.16 -10.44
C ASN A 153 1.39 -4.03 -11.46
N TRP A 154 1.70 -4.05 -12.74
CA TRP A 154 0.71 -4.02 -13.81
C TRP A 154 0.13 -5.42 -14.02
N ALA A 155 -0.93 -5.74 -13.30
CA ALA A 155 -1.72 -6.94 -13.55
C ALA A 155 -2.59 -6.70 -14.78
N PHE A 156 -2.62 -7.65 -15.72
CA PHE A 156 -3.42 -7.53 -16.95
C PHE A 156 -4.08 -8.85 -17.35
N ILE A 157 -5.13 -8.74 -18.15
CA ILE A 157 -5.75 -9.81 -18.93
C ILE A 157 -6.15 -9.25 -20.29
N ASP A 158 -6.01 -10.03 -21.37
CA ASP A 158 -6.55 -9.69 -22.69
C ASP A 158 -7.68 -10.62 -23.13
N ARG A 159 -8.36 -10.24 -24.21
CA ARG A 159 -9.49 -10.99 -24.79
C ARG A 159 -9.13 -12.37 -25.33
N GLU A 160 -7.85 -12.67 -25.51
CA GLU A 160 -7.33 -13.98 -25.93
C GLU A 160 -6.99 -14.88 -24.72
N ASN A 161 -7.22 -14.39 -23.50
CA ASN A 161 -6.91 -15.02 -22.22
C ASN A 161 -5.40 -15.07 -21.91
N ASN A 162 -4.60 -14.19 -22.50
CA ASN A 162 -3.26 -13.91 -21.97
C ASN A 162 -3.39 -13.06 -20.72
N TYR A 163 -2.67 -13.42 -19.66
CA TYR A 163 -2.68 -12.67 -18.40
C TYR A 163 -1.30 -12.70 -17.74
N GLY A 164 -1.07 -11.75 -16.85
CA GLY A 164 0.22 -11.66 -16.20
C GLY A 164 0.35 -10.47 -15.28
N ILE A 165 1.57 -10.30 -14.76
CA ILE A 165 1.98 -9.13 -14.01
C ILE A 165 3.33 -8.68 -14.57
N ILE A 166 3.44 -7.40 -14.91
CA ILE A 166 4.69 -6.76 -15.29
C ILE A 166 5.00 -5.61 -14.34
N ILE A 167 6.28 -5.40 -14.04
CA ILE A 167 6.72 -4.42 -13.06
C ILE A 167 7.60 -3.36 -13.74
N PRO A 168 7.00 -2.49 -14.54
CA PRO A 168 7.74 -1.43 -15.20
C PRO A 168 8.17 -0.35 -14.21
N GLY A 169 9.22 0.36 -14.60
CA GLY A 169 9.82 1.43 -13.84
C GLY A 169 11.29 1.59 -14.16
N LEU A 170 11.82 2.75 -13.83
CA LEU A 170 13.26 2.97 -13.73
C LEU A 170 13.74 2.44 -12.37
N PHE A 171 14.65 1.46 -12.42
CA PHE A 171 15.26 0.89 -11.22
C PHE A 171 16.76 1.18 -11.23
N PRO A 172 17.22 2.22 -10.52
CA PRO A 172 18.63 2.55 -10.49
C PRO A 172 19.39 1.47 -9.71
N TYR A 173 20.52 1.03 -10.26
CA TYR A 173 21.40 0.09 -9.59
C TYR A 173 22.81 0.65 -9.38
N ARG A 174 23.53 0.03 -8.45
CA ARG A 174 24.97 0.22 -8.23
C ARG A 174 25.64 -1.13 -7.98
N SER A 175 26.91 -1.25 -8.30
CA SER A 175 27.70 -2.43 -8.01
C SER A 175 28.31 -2.32 -6.61
N VAL A 176 28.03 -3.28 -5.75
CA VAL A 176 28.56 -3.36 -4.39
C VAL A 176 29.47 -4.57 -4.29
N ARG A 177 30.70 -4.34 -3.83
CA ARG A 177 31.65 -5.43 -3.52
C ARG A 177 31.39 -5.94 -2.11
N LEU A 178 31.12 -7.23 -2.00
CA LEU A 178 30.92 -7.95 -0.76
C LEU A 178 32.26 -8.25 -0.06
N PRO A 179 32.27 -8.56 1.25
CA PRO A 179 33.49 -8.88 1.99
C PRO A 179 34.29 -10.07 1.45
N ASP A 180 33.63 -11.01 0.77
CA ASP A 180 34.24 -12.17 0.11
C ASP A 180 34.84 -11.85 -1.27
N GLY A 181 34.65 -10.62 -1.77
CA GLY A 181 35.17 -10.15 -3.05
C GLY A 181 34.16 -10.17 -4.19
N ASP A 182 33.00 -10.80 -4.02
CA ASP A 182 31.95 -10.85 -5.05
C ASP A 182 31.35 -9.47 -5.30
N VAL A 183 30.86 -9.25 -6.51
CA VAL A 183 30.20 -8.00 -6.89
C VAL A 183 28.72 -8.27 -7.18
N VAL A 184 27.85 -7.62 -6.43
CA VAL A 184 26.40 -7.71 -6.61
C VAL A 184 25.84 -6.38 -7.09
N ARG A 185 24.83 -6.43 -7.97
CA ARG A 185 24.09 -5.25 -8.38
C ARG A 185 22.95 -5.00 -7.40
N VAL A 186 22.90 -3.81 -6.82
CA VAL A 186 21.95 -3.46 -5.77
C VAL A 186 21.03 -2.33 -6.23
N ILE A 187 19.73 -2.53 -6.06
CA ILE A 187 18.69 -1.51 -6.24
C ILE A 187 18.29 -1.00 -4.85
N GLY A 188 18.28 0.33 -4.67
CA GLY A 188 17.87 0.98 -3.41
C GLY A 188 18.90 0.92 -2.27
N SER A 189 18.48 1.36 -1.09
CA SER A 189 19.27 1.35 0.15
C SER A 189 18.39 1.19 1.40
N ARG A 190 18.94 0.57 2.45
CA ARG A 190 18.31 0.48 3.80
C ARG A 190 18.85 1.49 4.82
N SER A 191 19.87 2.27 4.43
CA SER A 191 20.54 3.23 5.30
C SER A 191 20.92 4.48 4.51
N ILE A 192 21.24 5.55 5.23
CA ILE A 192 21.85 6.74 4.63
C ILE A 192 23.21 6.34 4.05
N LEU A 193 23.47 6.73 2.81
CA LEU A 193 24.68 6.42 2.06
C LEU A 193 25.73 7.52 2.26
N ASN A 194 26.99 7.22 1.96
CA ASN A 194 28.03 8.26 1.94
C ASN A 194 27.86 9.15 0.70
N GLY A 195 27.63 10.45 0.90
CA GLY A 195 27.49 11.43 -0.19
C GLY A 195 28.81 11.81 -0.86
N SER A 196 29.95 11.52 -0.23
CA SER A 196 31.28 11.88 -0.75
C SER A 196 31.77 10.96 -1.87
N GLY A 197 31.06 9.89 -2.22
CA GLY A 197 31.43 8.98 -3.31
C GLY A 197 31.13 7.50 -3.03
N GLY A 198 31.32 6.64 -4.04
CA GLY A 198 31.21 5.17 -3.94
C GLY A 198 29.80 4.58 -4.02
N TYR A 199 28.75 5.41 -4.04
CA TYR A 199 27.35 4.97 -4.08
C TYR A 199 26.53 5.66 -5.19
N ALA A 200 27.19 6.10 -6.26
CA ALA A 200 26.51 6.66 -7.42
C ALA A 200 25.68 5.58 -8.14
N TRP A 201 24.60 6.01 -8.80
CA TRP A 201 23.86 5.13 -9.70
C TRP A 201 24.69 4.89 -10.97
N GLU A 202 24.89 3.62 -11.34
CA GLU A 202 25.66 3.21 -12.53
C GLU A 202 24.79 3.14 -13.79
N GLY A 203 23.49 2.99 -13.59
CA GLY A 203 22.51 2.91 -14.66
C GLY A 203 21.17 2.43 -14.13
N TYR A 204 20.32 2.00 -15.05
CA TYR A 204 19.01 1.43 -14.76
C TYR A 204 18.94 -0.02 -15.20
N VAL A 205 18.13 -0.82 -14.51
CA VAL A 205 17.78 -2.17 -14.97
C VAL A 205 17.19 -2.06 -16.39
N PRO A 206 17.74 -2.79 -17.39
CA PRO A 206 17.18 -2.80 -18.73
C PRO A 206 15.72 -3.28 -18.73
N TYR A 207 14.90 -2.75 -19.62
CA TYR A 207 13.47 -3.09 -19.66
C TYR A 207 13.22 -4.60 -19.79
N GLU A 208 14.04 -5.28 -20.59
CA GLU A 208 13.98 -6.72 -20.84
C GLU A 208 14.25 -7.54 -19.56
N GLN A 209 14.90 -6.95 -18.56
CA GLN A 209 15.26 -7.58 -17.29
C GLN A 209 14.34 -7.18 -16.14
N ILE A 210 13.34 -6.30 -16.34
CA ILE A 210 12.38 -6.00 -15.25
C ILE A 210 11.55 -7.25 -14.90
N PRO A 211 11.10 -7.37 -13.64
CA PRO A 211 10.30 -8.51 -13.24
C PRO A 211 8.98 -8.58 -14.02
N ARG A 212 8.68 -9.78 -14.53
CA ARG A 212 7.41 -10.06 -15.22
C ARG A 212 7.06 -11.54 -15.14
N THR A 213 5.78 -11.84 -15.20
CA THR A 213 5.25 -13.19 -15.42
C THR A 213 4.07 -13.09 -16.39
N ILE A 214 4.05 -13.96 -17.41
CA ILE A 214 3.02 -14.02 -18.44
C ILE A 214 2.60 -15.49 -18.53
N ASN A 215 1.29 -15.76 -18.46
CA ASN A 215 0.70 -17.09 -18.52
C ASN A 215 1.43 -18.12 -17.63
N PRO A 216 1.60 -17.85 -16.32
CA PRO A 216 2.32 -18.75 -15.43
C PRO A 216 1.67 -20.14 -15.38
N GLN A 217 2.49 -21.20 -15.41
CA GLN A 217 2.02 -22.60 -15.41
C GLN A 217 1.05 -22.94 -14.27
N ARG A 218 1.21 -22.28 -13.11
CA ARG A 218 0.34 -22.50 -11.95
C ARG A 218 -1.09 -21.95 -12.11
N GLY A 219 -1.40 -21.23 -13.19
CA GLY A 219 -2.74 -20.76 -13.51
C GLY A 219 -3.15 -19.40 -12.94
N TRP A 220 -2.29 -18.74 -12.16
CA TRP A 220 -2.60 -17.43 -11.56
C TRP A 220 -1.35 -16.63 -11.17
N ALA A 221 -1.49 -15.31 -11.09
CA ALA A 221 -0.47 -14.38 -10.60
C ALA A 221 -1.10 -13.41 -9.59
N ALA A 222 -0.34 -13.00 -8.58
CA ALA A 222 -0.80 -12.04 -7.59
C ALA A 222 0.36 -11.18 -7.08
N ALA A 223 0.08 -9.90 -6.82
CA ALA A 223 1.07 -8.97 -6.27
C ALA A 223 0.43 -7.96 -5.28
N PRO A 224 -0.02 -8.41 -4.10
CA PRO A 224 -0.53 -7.57 -3.02
C PRO A 224 0.60 -6.81 -2.30
N ASN A 225 1.49 -6.14 -3.04
CA ASN A 225 2.59 -5.31 -2.53
C ASN A 225 3.75 -6.06 -1.83
N GLN A 226 3.73 -7.40 -1.82
CA GLN A 226 4.87 -8.22 -1.38
C GLN A 226 6.09 -8.04 -2.30
N MET A 227 7.25 -8.55 -1.88
CA MET A 227 8.43 -8.63 -2.74
C MET A 227 8.15 -9.37 -4.04
N SER A 228 8.39 -8.70 -5.17
CA SER A 228 7.96 -9.18 -6.48
C SER A 228 8.91 -10.16 -7.17
N VAL A 229 10.09 -10.38 -6.61
CA VAL A 229 11.13 -11.25 -7.18
C VAL A 229 11.65 -12.23 -6.14
N GLY A 230 12.06 -13.40 -6.63
CA GLY A 230 12.77 -14.40 -5.82
C GLY A 230 14.28 -14.12 -5.72
N PRO A 231 15.02 -14.97 -4.99
CA PRO A 231 16.44 -14.79 -4.72
C PRO A 231 17.35 -14.88 -5.96
N TYR A 232 16.87 -15.44 -7.07
CA TYR A 232 17.63 -15.61 -8.31
C TYR A 232 17.56 -14.39 -9.25
N TYR A 233 16.85 -13.33 -8.87
CA TYR A 233 16.82 -12.11 -9.66
C TYR A 233 18.21 -11.44 -9.64
N PRO A 234 18.79 -11.07 -10.81
CA PRO A 234 20.19 -10.64 -10.90
C PRO A 234 20.48 -9.27 -10.25
N TYR A 235 19.45 -8.56 -9.81
CA TYR A 235 19.58 -7.33 -9.04
C TYR A 235 19.05 -7.57 -7.63
N PHE A 236 19.92 -7.45 -6.65
CA PHE A 236 19.53 -7.53 -5.26
C PHE A 236 18.76 -6.28 -4.86
N ILE A 237 17.48 -6.42 -4.52
CA ILE A 237 16.66 -5.28 -4.12
C ILE A 237 16.83 -5.04 -2.62
N LEU A 238 17.57 -3.99 -2.30
CA LEU A 238 17.85 -3.55 -0.94
C LEU A 238 17.03 -2.29 -0.65
N GLY A 239 16.20 -2.32 0.39
CA GLY A 239 15.44 -1.13 0.78
C GLY A 239 14.08 -1.08 0.11
N SER A 240 13.07 -1.29 0.94
CA SER A 240 11.65 -1.20 0.63
C SER A 240 10.89 -1.57 1.92
N TRP A 241 9.67 -1.07 2.03
CA TRP A 241 8.72 -1.42 3.08
C TRP A 241 7.62 -2.29 2.49
N TRP A 242 8.00 -3.42 1.90
CA TRP A 242 7.07 -4.38 1.29
C TRP A 242 5.96 -4.78 2.26
N ASP A 243 4.81 -5.16 1.72
CA ASP A 243 3.81 -5.84 2.52
C ASP A 243 4.42 -7.14 3.04
N PRO A 244 4.35 -7.43 4.35
CA PRO A 244 5.09 -8.54 4.92
C PRO A 244 4.44 -9.91 4.64
N GLY A 245 3.35 -9.97 3.87
CA GLY A 245 2.94 -11.18 3.17
C GLY A 245 1.70 -11.88 3.71
N ALA A 246 1.02 -11.37 4.75
CA ALA A 246 -0.25 -11.97 5.19
C ALA A 246 -1.30 -11.98 4.07
N ARG A 247 -1.41 -10.89 3.31
CA ARG A 247 -2.31 -10.81 2.14
C ARG A 247 -1.84 -11.74 1.02
N ALA A 248 -0.54 -11.83 0.79
CA ALA A 248 0.07 -12.78 -0.15
C ALA A 248 -0.33 -14.23 0.16
N GLN A 249 -0.18 -14.61 1.43
CA GLN A 249 -0.47 -15.94 1.92
C GLN A 249 -1.96 -16.24 1.84
N ARG A 250 -2.82 -15.28 2.16
CA ARG A 250 -4.27 -15.44 2.03
C ARG A 250 -4.71 -15.58 0.57
N ILE A 251 -4.15 -14.79 -0.34
CA ILE A 251 -4.41 -14.96 -1.78
C ILE A 251 -3.94 -16.33 -2.27
N TYR A 252 -2.76 -16.80 -1.83
CA TYR A 252 -2.29 -18.14 -2.16
C TYR A 252 -3.29 -19.21 -1.71
N GLN A 253 -3.76 -19.16 -0.45
CA GLN A 253 -4.75 -20.12 0.06
C GLN A 253 -6.04 -20.13 -0.78
N LEU A 254 -6.54 -18.95 -1.16
CA LEU A 254 -7.78 -18.81 -1.91
C LEU A 254 -7.63 -19.28 -3.36
N LEU A 255 -6.56 -18.87 -4.05
CA LEU A 255 -6.31 -19.23 -5.45
C LEU A 255 -5.78 -20.66 -5.63
N SER A 256 -5.29 -21.30 -4.57
CA SER A 256 -4.93 -22.73 -4.57
C SER A 256 -6.06 -23.63 -4.09
N SER A 257 -7.19 -23.10 -3.62
CA SER A 257 -8.27 -23.95 -3.06
C SER A 257 -9.07 -24.70 -4.12
N LYS A 258 -8.98 -24.30 -5.40
CA LYS A 258 -9.69 -24.89 -6.54
C LYS A 258 -9.07 -24.42 -7.85
N ASP A 259 -9.36 -25.13 -8.94
CA ASP A 259 -8.75 -24.85 -10.25
C ASP A 259 -9.40 -23.67 -11.00
N LYS A 260 -10.68 -23.38 -10.72
CA LYS A 260 -11.45 -22.34 -11.41
C LYS A 260 -12.13 -21.43 -10.40
N HIS A 261 -12.03 -20.13 -10.66
CA HIS A 261 -12.63 -19.07 -9.84
C HIS A 261 -13.63 -18.30 -10.68
N SER A 262 -14.84 -18.11 -10.16
CA SER A 262 -15.86 -17.28 -10.79
C SER A 262 -15.64 -15.80 -10.46
N VAL A 263 -16.37 -14.91 -11.15
CA VAL A 263 -16.40 -13.48 -10.83
C VAL A 263 -16.86 -13.25 -9.39
N GLU A 264 -17.84 -14.01 -8.92
CA GLU A 264 -18.37 -13.95 -7.55
C GLU A 264 -17.34 -14.39 -6.52
N ASP A 265 -16.47 -15.36 -6.84
CA ASP A 265 -15.34 -15.71 -5.97
C ASP A 265 -14.39 -14.52 -5.84
N MET A 266 -14.03 -13.86 -6.94
CA MET A 266 -13.14 -12.69 -6.91
C MET A 266 -13.75 -11.52 -6.11
N MET A 267 -15.07 -11.31 -6.21
CA MET A 267 -15.80 -10.33 -5.37
C MET A 267 -15.69 -10.67 -3.87
N LYS A 268 -15.84 -11.96 -3.52
CA LYS A 268 -15.67 -12.43 -2.14
C LYS A 268 -14.23 -12.29 -1.67
N TYR A 269 -13.24 -12.54 -2.53
CA TYR A 269 -11.83 -12.40 -2.16
C TYR A 269 -11.43 -10.95 -1.88
N GLN A 270 -11.94 -9.98 -2.65
CA GLN A 270 -11.73 -8.55 -2.40
C GLN A 270 -12.38 -8.06 -1.08
N SER A 271 -13.31 -8.83 -0.51
CA SER A 271 -13.97 -8.59 0.78
C SER A 271 -13.57 -9.60 1.86
N ASP A 272 -12.51 -10.39 1.64
CA ASP A 272 -12.06 -11.38 2.61
C ASP A 272 -11.35 -10.70 3.79
N ILE A 273 -11.91 -10.95 4.98
CA ILE A 273 -11.49 -10.37 6.26
C ILE A 273 -10.77 -11.41 7.16
N TYR A 274 -10.30 -12.52 6.57
CA TYR A 274 -9.54 -13.52 7.32
C TYR A 274 -8.13 -13.00 7.59
N LEU A 275 -7.70 -13.03 8.85
CA LEU A 275 -6.41 -12.52 9.24
C LEU A 275 -5.39 -13.65 9.45
N TRP A 276 -4.51 -13.81 8.46
CA TRP A 276 -3.50 -14.87 8.49
C TRP A 276 -2.59 -14.80 9.72
N TYR A 277 -2.11 -13.62 10.11
CA TYR A 277 -1.25 -13.46 11.30
C TYR A 277 -1.94 -13.94 12.59
N ALA A 278 -3.24 -13.70 12.76
CA ALA A 278 -3.99 -14.19 13.90
C ALA A 278 -4.07 -15.72 13.88
N SER A 279 -4.42 -16.31 12.72
CA SER A 279 -4.50 -17.77 12.57
C SER A 279 -3.18 -18.49 12.85
N SER A 280 -2.04 -17.87 12.49
CA SER A 280 -0.72 -18.44 12.73
C SER A 280 -0.31 -18.33 14.21
N SER A 281 -0.55 -17.18 14.84
CA SER A 281 0.03 -16.86 16.16
C SER A 281 -0.84 -17.25 17.35
N ILE A 282 -2.18 -17.14 17.25
CA ILE A 282 -3.09 -17.34 18.39
C ILE A 282 -2.97 -18.71 19.05
N PRO A 283 -2.93 -19.84 18.31
CA PRO A 283 -2.78 -21.15 18.94
C PRO A 283 -1.50 -21.25 19.80
N THR A 284 -0.41 -20.63 19.36
CA THR A 284 0.86 -20.60 20.10
C THR A 284 0.76 -19.72 21.35
N LEU A 285 0.17 -18.52 21.22
CA LEU A 285 0.00 -17.60 22.34
C LEU A 285 -0.92 -18.16 23.43
N ILE A 286 -2.00 -18.83 23.04
CA ILE A 286 -2.90 -19.51 23.98
C ILE A 286 -2.14 -20.59 24.76
N ARG A 287 -1.42 -21.49 24.08
CA ARG A 287 -0.60 -22.52 24.75
C ARG A 287 0.45 -21.91 25.68
N ALA A 288 1.01 -20.75 25.32
CA ALA A 288 2.03 -20.08 26.13
C ALA A 288 1.50 -19.61 27.49
N VAL A 289 0.20 -19.32 27.61
CA VAL A 289 -0.43 -18.82 28.85
C VAL A 289 -1.29 -19.84 29.58
N GLU A 290 -1.70 -20.94 28.94
CA GLU A 290 -2.58 -21.96 29.54
C GLU A 290 -2.02 -22.66 30.78
N GLY A 291 -0.68 -22.70 30.94
CA GLY A 291 -0.04 -23.29 32.12
C GLY A 291 -0.14 -22.44 33.40
N TYR A 292 -0.60 -21.18 33.28
CA TYR A 292 -0.73 -20.27 34.41
C TYR A 292 -2.01 -20.53 35.20
N ARG A 293 -1.89 -20.61 36.53
CA ARG A 293 -3.01 -20.92 37.44
C ARG A 293 -3.74 -19.69 37.97
N ASP A 294 -3.19 -18.51 37.77
CA ASP A 294 -3.66 -17.22 38.27
C ASP A 294 -4.48 -16.42 37.24
N LEU A 295 -4.96 -17.08 36.18
CA LEU A 295 -5.84 -16.46 35.20
C LEU A 295 -7.19 -16.11 35.82
N SER A 296 -7.60 -14.85 35.68
CA SER A 296 -8.92 -14.38 36.11
C SER A 296 -10.05 -15.02 35.28
N PRO A 297 -11.30 -15.06 35.78
CA PRO A 297 -12.43 -15.58 35.02
C PRO A 297 -12.63 -14.89 33.66
N VAL A 298 -12.35 -13.58 33.57
CA VAL A 298 -12.47 -12.83 32.31
C VAL A 298 -11.36 -13.19 31.33
N GLU A 299 -10.12 -13.39 31.79
CA GLU A 299 -9.02 -13.89 30.95
C GLU A 299 -9.32 -15.30 30.43
N LEU A 300 -9.85 -16.20 31.26
CA LEU A 300 -10.27 -17.54 30.83
C LEU A 300 -11.36 -17.49 29.76
N LYS A 301 -12.36 -16.61 29.93
CA LYS A 301 -13.42 -16.42 28.94
C LYS A 301 -12.90 -15.83 27.64
N ALA A 302 -11.97 -14.88 27.71
CA ALA A 302 -11.32 -14.31 26.54
C ALA A 302 -10.54 -15.37 25.74
N LEU A 303 -9.81 -16.27 26.43
CA LEU A 303 -9.12 -17.39 25.79
C LEU A 303 -10.11 -18.36 25.14
N GLU A 304 -11.24 -18.66 25.76
CA GLU A 304 -12.31 -19.49 25.16
C GLU A 304 -12.83 -18.86 23.86
N ILE A 305 -13.15 -17.56 23.88
CA ILE A 305 -13.61 -16.82 22.69
C ILE A 305 -12.56 -16.90 21.56
N LEU A 306 -11.28 -16.73 21.88
CA LEU A 306 -10.20 -16.82 20.89
C LEU A 306 -10.00 -18.25 20.35
N ARG A 307 -10.21 -19.30 21.15
CA ARG A 307 -10.13 -20.70 20.69
C ARG A 307 -11.22 -21.04 19.67
N SER A 308 -12.41 -20.48 19.83
CA SER A 308 -13.55 -20.71 18.93
C SER A 308 -13.58 -19.77 17.72
N TRP A 309 -12.67 -18.79 17.66
CA TRP A 309 -12.63 -17.81 16.58
C TRP A 309 -12.04 -18.40 15.30
N ASP A 310 -12.70 -18.13 14.18
CA ASP A 310 -12.27 -18.52 12.83
C ASP A 310 -11.32 -17.49 12.18
N TYR A 311 -10.77 -16.57 12.97
CA TYR A 311 -9.81 -15.54 12.56
C TYR A 311 -10.36 -14.49 11.58
N ARG A 312 -11.69 -14.36 11.46
CA ARG A 312 -12.33 -13.31 10.67
C ARG A 312 -12.46 -12.02 11.48
N MET A 313 -11.94 -10.91 10.94
CA MET A 313 -11.99 -9.58 11.54
C MET A 313 -13.35 -8.90 11.35
N ASP A 314 -14.44 -9.58 11.73
CA ASP A 314 -15.81 -9.08 11.60
C ASP A 314 -16.09 -8.04 12.69
N LYS A 315 -16.64 -6.88 12.31
CA LYS A 315 -16.93 -5.76 13.21
C LYS A 315 -17.92 -6.12 14.33
N ASN A 316 -18.72 -7.17 14.18
CA ASN A 316 -19.70 -7.57 15.17
C ASN A 316 -19.16 -8.60 16.17
N LEU A 317 -17.94 -9.11 15.96
CA LEU A 317 -17.34 -10.11 16.84
C LEU A 317 -16.50 -9.47 17.95
N VAL A 318 -16.43 -10.17 19.08
CA VAL A 318 -15.58 -9.82 20.24
C VAL A 318 -14.14 -10.29 20.05
N ALA A 319 -13.95 -11.48 19.44
CA ALA A 319 -12.64 -12.09 19.28
C ALA A 319 -11.60 -11.19 18.58
N PRO A 320 -11.93 -10.45 17.50
CA PRO A 320 -10.96 -9.54 16.86
C PRO A 320 -10.46 -8.44 17.79
N THR A 321 -11.33 -7.89 18.66
CA THR A 321 -10.95 -6.88 19.66
C THR A 321 -9.98 -7.44 20.69
N ILE A 322 -10.27 -8.62 21.24
CA ILE A 322 -9.41 -9.28 22.22
C ILE A 322 -8.06 -9.59 21.58
N TRP A 323 -8.06 -10.15 20.37
CA TRP A 323 -6.83 -10.42 19.62
C TRP A 323 -6.03 -9.14 19.38
N TRP A 324 -6.64 -8.08 18.84
CA TRP A 324 -5.95 -6.84 18.54
C TRP A 324 -5.36 -6.21 19.81
N ALA A 325 -6.09 -6.23 20.91
CA ALA A 325 -5.63 -5.69 22.18
C ALA A 325 -4.45 -6.51 22.75
N TRP A 326 -4.53 -7.84 22.71
CA TRP A 326 -3.46 -8.72 23.20
C TRP A 326 -2.22 -8.62 22.31
N PHE A 327 -2.39 -8.62 20.99
CA PHE A 327 -1.29 -8.48 20.05
C PHE A 327 -0.60 -7.12 20.18
N SER A 328 -1.38 -6.04 20.36
CA SER A 328 -0.84 -4.69 20.61
C SER A 328 -0.09 -4.61 21.95
N ALA A 329 -0.60 -5.24 23.01
CA ALA A 329 0.10 -5.33 24.30
C ALA A 329 1.42 -6.10 24.17
N LEU A 330 1.42 -7.22 23.44
CA LEU A 330 2.62 -8.03 23.24
C LEU A 330 3.65 -7.29 22.38
N TYR A 331 3.18 -6.51 21.42
CA TYR A 331 4.01 -5.60 20.65
C TYR A 331 4.72 -4.57 21.54
N ASP A 332 4.00 -4.01 22.53
CA ASP A 332 4.56 -3.07 23.51
C ASP A 332 5.58 -3.73 24.44
N GLU A 333 5.24 -4.90 24.99
CA GLU A 333 6.11 -5.68 25.87
C GLU A 333 7.39 -6.15 25.17
N SER A 334 7.36 -6.24 23.83
CA SER A 334 8.51 -6.66 23.03
C SER A 334 9.36 -5.51 22.51
N PHE A 335 8.84 -4.73 21.57
CA PHE A 335 9.63 -3.72 20.87
C PHE A 335 9.56 -2.36 21.55
N ALA A 336 8.35 -1.90 21.93
CA ALA A 336 8.16 -0.53 22.41
C ALA A 336 8.93 -0.27 23.70
N LYS A 337 8.94 -1.24 24.63
CA LYS A 337 9.74 -1.16 25.86
C LYS A 337 11.22 -0.97 25.56
N ILE A 338 11.82 -1.85 24.76
CA ILE A 338 13.25 -1.79 24.44
C ILE A 338 13.62 -0.47 23.76
N TYR A 339 12.78 0.00 22.83
CA TYR A 339 13.01 1.26 22.13
C TYR A 339 12.96 2.45 23.10
N THR A 340 11.95 2.48 23.96
CA THR A 340 11.77 3.53 24.97
C THR A 340 12.93 3.56 25.96
N ASP A 341 13.37 2.40 26.44
CA ASP A 341 14.51 2.25 27.36
C ASP A 341 15.82 2.79 26.74
N HIS A 342 15.94 2.76 25.41
CA HIS A 342 17.07 3.34 24.66
C HIS A 342 16.82 4.77 24.16
N GLY A 343 15.76 5.43 24.61
CA GLY A 343 15.41 6.81 24.22
C GLY A 343 14.91 6.97 22.78
N ILE A 344 14.56 5.87 22.10
CA ILE A 344 14.10 5.87 20.71
C ILE A 344 12.59 6.15 20.68
N LYS A 345 12.21 7.39 20.33
CA LYS A 345 10.80 7.82 20.30
C LYS A 345 10.15 7.84 18.91
N LEU A 346 10.94 7.91 17.84
CA LEU A 346 10.48 8.23 16.47
C LEU A 346 10.77 7.14 15.43
N ARG A 347 11.14 5.94 15.86
CA ARG A 347 11.49 4.87 14.92
C ARG A 347 10.25 4.06 14.55
N LEU A 348 10.10 3.76 13.26
CA LEU A 348 9.13 2.79 12.77
C LEU A 348 9.41 1.45 13.47
N TYR A 349 8.41 1.02 14.21
CA TYR A 349 8.34 -0.28 14.86
C TYR A 349 8.45 -1.41 13.82
N PRO A 350 9.12 -2.55 14.12
CA PRO A 350 9.09 -3.74 13.26
C PRO A 350 7.68 -4.13 12.77
N THR A 351 7.55 -4.66 11.56
CA THR A 351 6.25 -5.09 11.02
C THR A 351 5.70 -6.31 11.77
N GLU A 352 4.41 -6.61 11.60
CA GLU A 352 3.67 -7.64 12.34
C GLU A 352 4.25 -9.05 12.12
N ASP A 353 4.75 -9.32 10.92
CA ASP A 353 5.46 -10.56 10.59
C ASP A 353 6.70 -10.77 11.46
N ALA A 354 7.41 -9.71 11.84
CA ALA A 354 8.58 -9.83 12.71
C ALA A 354 8.16 -10.37 14.10
N LEU A 355 7.05 -9.88 14.65
CA LEU A 355 6.51 -10.39 15.90
C LEU A 355 6.03 -11.84 15.76
N VAL A 356 5.26 -12.15 14.71
CA VAL A 356 4.77 -13.50 14.44
C VAL A 356 5.93 -14.47 14.24
N TRP A 357 6.96 -14.08 13.50
CA TRP A 357 8.16 -14.89 13.30
C TRP A 357 8.89 -15.15 14.63
N LEU A 358 9.06 -14.13 15.48
CA LEU A 358 9.66 -14.31 16.81
C LEU A 358 8.85 -15.26 17.70
N ILE A 359 7.52 -15.16 17.68
CA ILE A 359 6.61 -16.04 18.44
C ILE A 359 6.87 -17.52 18.09
N HIS A 360 7.07 -17.83 16.80
CA HIS A 360 7.27 -19.20 16.34
C HIS A 360 8.71 -19.71 16.45
N ASN A 361 9.70 -18.84 16.21
CA ASN A 361 11.07 -19.28 15.97
C ASN A 361 12.02 -18.93 17.12
N MET A 362 11.68 -17.94 17.96
CA MET A 362 12.55 -17.48 19.04
C MET A 362 11.75 -17.17 20.33
N PRO A 363 11.06 -18.16 20.92
CA PRO A 363 10.28 -17.94 22.13
C PRO A 363 11.13 -17.50 23.33
N SER A 364 12.43 -17.79 23.35
CA SER A 364 13.38 -17.33 24.38
C SER A 364 14.11 -16.03 24.02
N SER A 365 13.64 -15.31 23.00
CA SER A 365 14.31 -14.09 22.54
C SER A 365 14.39 -13.02 23.62
N LYS A 366 15.47 -12.22 23.62
CA LYS A 366 15.57 -11.01 24.44
C LYS A 366 14.44 -10.01 24.18
N TRP A 367 13.85 -10.05 22.99
CA TRP A 367 12.65 -9.27 22.64
C TRP A 367 11.42 -9.68 23.46
N PHE A 368 11.42 -10.85 24.11
CA PHE A 368 10.38 -11.24 25.09
C PHE A 368 10.91 -11.25 26.53
N GLY A 369 12.02 -10.55 26.79
CA GLY A 369 12.71 -10.62 28.08
C GLY A 369 13.27 -12.02 28.39
N GLY A 370 13.47 -12.86 27.37
CA GLY A 370 13.97 -14.22 27.51
C GLY A 370 12.88 -15.31 27.58
N ASN A 371 11.59 -14.95 27.66
CA ASN A 371 10.50 -15.91 27.76
C ASN A 371 9.18 -15.38 27.19
N LEU A 372 8.75 -15.92 26.05
CA LEU A 372 7.49 -15.61 25.39
C LEU A 372 6.28 -15.84 26.28
N SER A 373 6.25 -16.91 27.08
CA SER A 373 5.11 -17.21 27.95
C SER A 373 4.87 -16.10 28.97
N ASP A 374 5.94 -15.56 29.55
CA ASP A 374 5.85 -14.48 30.53
C ASP A 374 5.41 -13.17 29.87
N ALA A 375 5.98 -12.86 28.70
CA ALA A 375 5.58 -11.68 27.91
C ALA A 375 4.12 -11.76 27.46
N ALA A 376 3.69 -12.91 26.94
CA ALA A 376 2.32 -13.17 26.51
C ALA A 376 1.33 -13.09 27.67
N ARG A 377 1.67 -13.65 28.84
CA ARG A 377 0.85 -13.57 30.07
C ARG A 377 0.66 -12.14 30.54
N LYS A 378 1.74 -11.35 30.61
CA LYS A 378 1.69 -9.92 30.98
C LYS A 378 0.85 -9.11 29.99
N ALA A 379 1.09 -9.35 28.69
CA ALA A 379 0.35 -8.71 27.62
C ALA A 379 -1.16 -9.04 27.67
N LEU A 380 -1.52 -10.29 27.97
CA LEU A 380 -2.93 -10.70 28.11
C LEU A 380 -3.60 -9.93 29.25
N SER A 381 -2.96 -9.88 30.43
CA SER A 381 -3.49 -9.15 31.59
C SER A 381 -3.70 -7.67 31.28
N LYS A 382 -2.71 -7.04 30.62
CA LYS A 382 -2.77 -5.64 30.22
C LYS A 382 -3.87 -5.38 29.19
N ALA A 383 -4.05 -6.27 28.22
CA ALA A 383 -5.10 -6.16 27.22
C ALA A 383 -6.50 -6.25 27.85
N ILE A 384 -6.73 -7.28 28.68
CA ILE A 384 -8.04 -7.51 29.32
C ILE A 384 -8.38 -6.38 30.31
N SER A 385 -7.42 -5.95 31.12
CA SER A 385 -7.64 -4.81 32.04
C SER A 385 -7.94 -3.51 31.29
N SER A 386 -7.25 -3.25 30.17
CA SER A 386 -7.50 -2.06 29.33
C SER A 386 -8.89 -2.11 28.68
N LEU A 387 -9.28 -3.26 28.15
CA LEU A 387 -10.62 -3.45 27.58
C LEU A 387 -11.71 -3.26 28.63
N LYS A 388 -11.54 -3.84 29.81
CA LYS A 388 -12.45 -3.67 30.94
C LYS A 388 -12.57 -2.21 31.36
N ALA A 389 -11.46 -1.48 31.45
CA ALA A 389 -11.46 -0.08 31.84
C ALA A 389 -12.21 0.83 30.84
N ILE A 390 -12.15 0.52 29.54
CA ILE A 390 -12.73 1.35 28.48
C ILE A 390 -14.17 0.95 28.15
N TYR A 391 -14.48 -0.36 28.11
CA TYR A 391 -15.77 -0.87 27.65
C TYR A 391 -16.60 -1.56 28.74
N GLY A 392 -16.09 -1.62 29.98
CA GLY A 392 -16.77 -2.22 31.12
C GLY A 392 -16.60 -3.73 31.22
N ASP A 393 -17.27 -4.32 32.20
CA ASP A 393 -17.07 -5.70 32.65
C ASP A 393 -17.71 -6.76 31.73
N ASP A 394 -18.68 -6.37 30.92
CA ASP A 394 -19.33 -7.27 29.97
C ASP A 394 -18.48 -7.46 28.71
N ILE A 395 -17.80 -8.62 28.65
CA ILE A 395 -16.96 -9.03 27.52
C ILE A 395 -17.73 -9.08 26.19
N ASN A 396 -19.05 -9.34 26.21
CA ASN A 396 -19.85 -9.41 24.99
C ASN A 396 -20.01 -8.04 24.32
N SER A 397 -19.79 -6.96 25.08
CA SER A 397 -19.88 -5.59 24.59
C SER A 397 -18.61 -5.14 23.83
N TRP A 398 -17.51 -5.92 23.88
CA TRP A 398 -16.20 -5.55 23.32
C TRP A 398 -16.09 -5.86 21.81
N VAL A 399 -17.13 -5.55 21.05
CA VAL A 399 -17.18 -5.85 19.61
C VAL A 399 -16.24 -4.96 18.80
N TRP A 400 -15.66 -5.52 17.75
CA TRP A 400 -14.59 -4.89 16.94
C TRP A 400 -14.99 -3.52 16.37
N GLY A 401 -16.24 -3.37 15.96
CA GLY A 401 -16.80 -2.13 15.41
C GLY A 401 -16.81 -0.94 16.37
N LYS A 402 -16.62 -1.15 17.68
CA LYS A 402 -16.41 -0.06 18.66
C LYS A 402 -14.97 0.48 18.60
N VAL A 403 -14.01 -0.37 18.29
CA VAL A 403 -12.57 -0.03 18.20
C VAL A 403 -12.22 0.43 16.79
N HIS A 404 -12.75 -0.28 15.78
CA HIS A 404 -12.32 -0.17 14.41
C HIS A 404 -13.42 0.44 13.55
N ARG A 405 -13.20 1.71 13.20
CA ARG A 405 -14.19 2.54 12.51
C ARG A 405 -13.58 3.22 11.29
N LEU A 406 -14.29 3.19 10.18
CA LEU A 406 -13.97 3.92 8.97
C LEU A 406 -14.47 5.36 9.09
N TYR A 407 -13.60 6.33 8.83
CA TYR A 407 -13.96 7.73 8.66
C TYR A 407 -13.38 8.25 7.35
N ILE A 408 -14.22 8.74 6.45
CA ILE A 408 -13.76 9.32 5.18
C ILE A 408 -13.83 10.83 5.28
N ALA A 409 -12.71 11.42 5.71
CA ALA A 409 -12.58 12.85 5.89
C ALA A 409 -12.72 13.63 4.57
N HIS A 410 -13.31 14.82 4.64
CA HIS A 410 -13.23 15.80 3.57
C HIS A 410 -11.85 16.48 3.54
N LEU A 411 -11.34 16.81 2.36
CA LEU A 411 -10.02 17.42 2.16
C LEU A 411 -9.85 18.74 2.94
N SER A 412 -10.93 19.49 3.17
CA SER A 412 -10.90 20.72 3.98
C SER A 412 -10.90 20.50 5.49
N GLY A 413 -11.12 19.27 5.97
CA GLY A 413 -11.30 18.96 7.39
C GLY A 413 -12.67 19.29 7.98
N LEU A 414 -13.60 19.83 7.18
CA LEU A 414 -14.96 20.14 7.63
C LEU A 414 -15.79 18.86 7.80
N LYS A 415 -16.14 18.52 9.05
CA LYS A 415 -16.96 17.34 9.39
C LYS A 415 -18.27 17.22 8.56
N PRO A 416 -19.06 18.29 8.34
CA PRO A 416 -20.31 18.19 7.57
C PRO A 416 -20.16 17.71 6.13
N LEU A 417 -18.95 17.77 5.57
CA LEU A 417 -18.65 17.33 4.20
C LEU A 417 -18.01 15.93 4.16
N SER A 418 -17.72 15.33 5.32
CA SER A 418 -17.14 14.00 5.46
C SER A 418 -18.22 12.92 5.46
N ILE A 419 -17.79 11.66 5.37
CA ILE A 419 -18.63 10.53 5.76
C ILE A 419 -18.30 10.21 7.21
N GLU A 420 -19.28 10.37 8.11
CA GLU A 420 -19.13 10.18 9.55
C GLU A 420 -18.68 8.76 9.91
N PRO A 421 -18.02 8.57 11.07
CA PRO A 421 -17.39 7.29 11.35
C PRO A 421 -18.39 6.13 11.51
N VAL A 422 -18.18 5.05 10.77
CA VAL A 422 -18.97 3.81 10.84
C VAL A 422 -18.10 2.62 11.27
N PRO A 423 -18.63 1.60 11.98
CA PRO A 423 -17.93 0.34 12.21
C PRO A 423 -17.35 -0.25 10.92
N GLU A 424 -16.16 -0.83 10.92
CA GLU A 424 -15.55 -1.38 9.70
C GLU A 424 -14.99 -2.78 9.95
N ASP A 425 -15.13 -3.68 8.98
CA ASP A 425 -14.54 -5.02 9.08
C ASP A 425 -13.05 -4.96 8.74
N GLY A 426 -12.36 -6.09 8.84
CA GLY A 426 -10.96 -6.19 8.40
C GLY A 426 -9.96 -5.57 9.38
N ALA A 427 -8.70 -5.54 8.93
CA ALA A 427 -7.53 -4.98 9.60
C ALA A 427 -6.44 -4.67 8.56
N SER A 428 -5.28 -4.17 9.00
CA SER A 428 -4.15 -3.81 8.11
C SER A 428 -3.65 -4.95 7.21
N ALA A 429 -3.81 -6.20 7.65
CA ALA A 429 -3.23 -7.38 7.01
C ALA A 429 -4.28 -8.34 6.39
N THR A 430 -5.56 -7.97 6.39
CA THR A 430 -6.63 -8.70 5.67
C THR A 430 -6.67 -8.28 4.18
N LEU A 431 -7.28 -9.09 3.32
CA LEU A 431 -7.42 -8.74 1.89
C LEU A 431 -8.33 -7.53 1.67
N MET A 432 -9.46 -7.51 2.38
CA MET A 432 -10.20 -6.28 2.64
C MET A 432 -9.35 -5.44 3.61
N ASN A 433 -8.36 -4.74 3.07
CA ASN A 433 -7.45 -3.94 3.87
C ASN A 433 -8.22 -2.80 4.52
N ALA A 434 -8.17 -2.75 5.84
CA ALA A 434 -8.68 -1.65 6.64
C ALA A 434 -7.60 -1.33 7.68
N GLY A 435 -6.65 -0.48 7.28
CA GLY A 435 -5.42 -0.24 8.04
C GLY A 435 -5.68 0.44 9.37
N PHE A 436 -5.31 -0.23 10.46
CA PHE A 436 -5.43 0.26 11.81
C PHE A 436 -4.17 -0.08 12.61
N GLN A 437 -3.71 0.86 13.42
CA GLN A 437 -2.43 0.72 14.13
C GLN A 437 -2.56 -0.27 15.29
N TYR A 438 -1.54 -1.10 15.51
CA TYR A 438 -1.38 -1.93 16.70
C TYR A 438 -0.79 -1.09 17.83
N ASP A 439 -1.66 -0.41 18.56
CA ASP A 439 -1.27 0.44 19.68
C ASP A 439 -2.44 0.52 20.67
N LEU A 440 -2.26 -0.09 21.84
CA LEU A 440 -3.30 -0.11 22.87
C LEU A 440 -3.72 1.29 23.32
N ARG A 441 -2.87 2.31 23.17
CA ARG A 441 -3.21 3.69 23.53
C ARG A 441 -4.32 4.28 22.64
N ASN A 442 -4.60 3.66 21.50
CA ASN A 442 -5.71 4.04 20.63
C ASN A 442 -7.07 3.54 21.13
N LEU A 443 -7.10 2.62 22.10
CA LEU A 443 -8.35 2.10 22.66
C LEU A 443 -9.16 3.24 23.30
N GLY A 444 -10.45 3.33 22.94
CA GLY A 444 -11.36 4.37 23.42
C GLY A 444 -11.09 5.77 22.85
N ARG A 445 -10.19 5.92 21.88
CA ARG A 445 -9.90 7.19 21.20
C ARG A 445 -10.55 7.25 19.82
N GLU A 446 -10.73 8.48 19.31
CA GLU A 446 -11.17 8.73 17.92
C GLU A 446 -10.01 8.51 16.93
N VAL A 447 -9.53 7.28 16.84
CA VAL A 447 -8.60 6.84 15.81
C VAL A 447 -9.37 5.98 14.81
N PHE A 448 -9.19 6.25 13.53
CA PHE A 448 -9.96 5.61 12.45
C PHE A 448 -9.06 4.80 11.51
N VAL A 449 -9.69 3.95 10.71
CA VAL A 449 -9.06 3.27 9.57
C VAL A 449 -8.35 4.29 8.69
N ARG A 450 -7.07 4.06 8.42
CA ARG A 450 -6.19 4.98 7.67
C ARG A 450 -5.97 4.59 6.22
N THR A 451 -6.18 3.33 5.88
CA THR A 451 -5.97 2.80 4.53
C THR A 451 -7.07 1.81 4.17
N GLY A 452 -7.44 1.76 2.89
CA GLY A 452 -8.38 0.77 2.38
C GLY A 452 -8.57 0.89 0.87
N PRO A 453 -9.47 0.09 0.27
CA PRO A 453 -9.66 0.05 -1.17
C PRO A 453 -10.34 1.32 -1.67
N SER A 454 -9.55 2.22 -2.26
CA SER A 454 -10.04 3.44 -2.90
C SER A 454 -10.73 3.18 -4.24
N TRP A 455 -10.44 2.06 -4.89
CA TRP A 455 -11.12 1.56 -6.09
C TRP A 455 -11.07 0.03 -6.07
N ARG A 456 -12.18 -0.61 -6.43
CA ARG A 456 -12.24 -2.04 -6.69
C ARG A 456 -12.66 -2.26 -8.13
N ILE A 457 -11.97 -3.14 -8.84
CA ILE A 457 -12.31 -3.58 -10.19
C ILE A 457 -12.16 -5.10 -10.28
N ILE A 458 -13.06 -5.72 -11.03
CA ILE A 458 -12.96 -7.11 -11.48
C ILE A 458 -13.22 -7.10 -12.97
N ALA A 459 -12.23 -7.46 -13.77
CA ALA A 459 -12.36 -7.61 -15.20
C ALA A 459 -12.18 -9.08 -15.59
N TYR A 460 -12.96 -9.53 -16.57
CA TYR A 460 -12.96 -10.91 -17.04
C TYR A 460 -13.29 -10.96 -18.54
N VAL A 461 -12.92 -12.08 -19.17
CA VAL A 461 -13.20 -12.33 -20.59
C VAL A 461 -14.48 -13.16 -20.68
N GLU A 462 -15.44 -12.68 -21.45
CA GLU A 462 -16.66 -13.41 -21.79
C GLU A 462 -16.83 -13.42 -23.32
N ARG A 463 -16.78 -14.61 -23.92
CA ARG A 463 -16.94 -14.80 -25.38
C ARG A 463 -16.03 -13.86 -26.20
N GLY A 464 -14.78 -13.71 -25.77
CA GLY A 464 -13.78 -12.86 -26.43
C GLY A 464 -14.02 -11.35 -26.28
N SER A 465 -14.84 -10.93 -25.30
CA SER A 465 -15.04 -9.52 -24.94
C SER A 465 -14.65 -9.29 -23.48
N ILE A 466 -14.05 -8.14 -23.19
CA ILE A 466 -13.79 -7.74 -21.81
C ILE A 466 -15.07 -7.21 -21.16
N LYS A 467 -15.36 -7.72 -19.97
CA LYS A 467 -16.43 -7.26 -19.09
C LYS A 467 -15.82 -6.84 -17.77
N ALA A 468 -16.41 -5.86 -17.09
CA ALA A 468 -15.90 -5.41 -15.81
C ALA A 468 -16.99 -4.98 -14.83
N TYR A 469 -16.66 -5.14 -13.55
CA TYR A 469 -17.38 -4.57 -12.42
C TYR A 469 -16.46 -3.60 -11.69
N GLY A 470 -17.00 -2.52 -11.14
CA GLY A 470 -16.21 -1.59 -10.34
C GLY A 470 -17.01 -0.73 -9.36
N ILE A 471 -16.30 -0.23 -8.34
CA ILE A 471 -16.85 0.63 -7.29
C ILE A 471 -15.74 1.37 -6.52
N TYR A 472 -16.01 2.57 -6.01
CA TYR A 472 -15.14 3.31 -5.09
C TYR A 472 -15.96 3.98 -3.96
N PRO A 473 -15.35 4.30 -2.80
CA PRO A 473 -16.05 4.97 -1.71
C PRO A 473 -16.21 6.45 -2.04
N GLY A 474 -17.45 6.95 -2.08
CA GLY A 474 -17.75 8.35 -2.43
C GLY A 474 -18.81 8.43 -3.52
N GLY A 475 -18.60 9.30 -4.50
CA GLY A 475 -19.49 9.48 -5.63
C GLY A 475 -18.80 10.28 -6.74
N GLN A 476 -19.46 10.32 -7.91
CA GLN A 476 -18.89 10.91 -9.13
C GLN A 476 -18.81 12.44 -9.08
N SER A 477 -19.62 13.08 -8.23
CA SER A 477 -19.61 14.54 -8.09
C SER A 477 -18.79 14.98 -6.89
N GLU A 478 -17.99 16.03 -7.04
CA GLU A 478 -17.31 16.68 -5.92
C GLU A 478 -18.17 17.75 -5.24
N ASN A 479 -19.34 18.09 -5.81
CA ASN A 479 -20.24 19.08 -5.24
C ASN A 479 -21.00 18.48 -4.03
N PRO A 480 -20.80 19.00 -2.79
CA PRO A 480 -21.40 18.41 -1.61
C PRO A 480 -22.93 18.42 -1.55
N VAL A 481 -23.60 19.26 -2.36
CA VAL A 481 -25.08 19.29 -2.45
C VAL A 481 -25.63 18.41 -3.57
N SER A 482 -24.75 17.72 -4.32
CA SER A 482 -25.16 16.79 -5.37
C SER A 482 -25.56 15.45 -4.77
N ASP A 483 -26.65 14.86 -5.28
CA ASP A 483 -27.03 13.48 -4.95
C ASP A 483 -25.91 12.48 -5.31
N TYR A 484 -25.04 12.83 -6.25
CA TYR A 484 -23.89 12.02 -6.68
C TYR A 484 -22.61 12.28 -5.88
N TYR A 485 -22.68 13.01 -4.76
CA TYR A 485 -21.51 13.29 -3.93
C TYR A 485 -20.98 12.05 -3.21
N LYS A 486 -21.88 11.24 -2.65
CA LYS A 486 -21.54 10.05 -1.85
C LYS A 486 -22.40 8.82 -2.18
N ASN A 487 -23.08 8.81 -3.32
CA ASN A 487 -24.05 7.78 -3.70
C ASN A 487 -23.46 6.37 -3.88
N PHE A 488 -22.14 6.23 -4.06
CA PHE A 488 -21.50 4.92 -4.15
C PHE A 488 -21.12 4.35 -2.78
N PHE A 489 -21.18 5.14 -1.71
CA PHE A 489 -20.73 4.72 -0.38
C PHE A 489 -21.42 3.45 0.10
N ASP A 490 -22.75 3.39 0.11
CA ASP A 490 -23.48 2.23 0.66
C ASP A 490 -23.23 0.95 -0.14
N THR A 491 -23.09 1.08 -1.47
CA THR A 491 -22.77 -0.04 -2.37
C THR A 491 -21.35 -0.53 -2.10
N TRP A 492 -20.38 0.37 -2.01
CA TRP A 492 -18.98 0.06 -1.72
C TRP A 492 -18.79 -0.54 -0.33
N TYR A 493 -19.48 0.01 0.66
CA TYR A 493 -19.40 -0.38 2.07
C TYR A 493 -20.07 -1.73 2.33
N SER A 494 -21.07 -2.09 1.51
CA SER A 494 -21.70 -3.41 1.51
C SER A 494 -20.98 -4.45 0.63
N TYR A 495 -19.75 -4.15 0.17
CA TYR A 495 -18.94 -4.99 -0.73
C TYR A 495 -19.66 -5.38 -2.03
N LYS A 496 -20.54 -4.52 -2.54
CA LYS A 496 -21.24 -4.70 -3.82
C LYS A 496 -20.54 -3.91 -4.92
N TYR A 497 -20.83 -4.28 -6.17
CA TYR A 497 -20.20 -3.72 -7.35
C TYR A 497 -21.26 -3.26 -8.36
N ARG A 498 -20.86 -2.36 -9.26
CA ARG A 498 -21.66 -1.96 -10.43
C ARG A 498 -21.02 -2.54 -11.69
N GLU A 499 -21.83 -2.97 -12.65
CA GLU A 499 -21.33 -3.28 -14.00
C GLU A 499 -20.79 -2.00 -14.62
N LEU A 500 -19.62 -2.09 -15.26
CA LEU A 500 -19.04 -1.00 -16.04
C LEU A 500 -19.33 -1.29 -17.52
N ASP A 501 -20.29 -0.58 -18.11
CA ASP A 501 -20.57 -0.69 -19.55
C ASP A 501 -19.49 -0.03 -20.40
N LEU A 502 -19.29 -0.50 -21.63
CA LEU A 502 -18.34 0.09 -22.59
C LEU A 502 -19.09 0.45 -23.88
N PRO A 503 -19.94 1.49 -23.85
CA PRO A 503 -20.80 1.82 -24.98
C PRO A 503 -19.99 2.28 -26.18
N THR A 504 -20.45 1.93 -27.38
CA THR A 504 -19.76 2.26 -28.65
C THR A 504 -20.17 3.61 -29.22
N ASN A 505 -21.29 4.17 -28.75
CA ASN A 505 -21.83 5.47 -29.11
C ASN A 505 -22.64 6.07 -27.93
N PRO A 506 -22.96 7.37 -27.96
CA PRO A 506 -23.73 8.01 -26.90
C PRO A 506 -25.14 7.42 -26.69
N GLU A 507 -25.78 6.85 -27.71
CA GLU A 507 -27.11 6.23 -27.61
C GLU A 507 -27.10 4.92 -26.82
N ALA A 508 -25.97 4.21 -26.81
CA ALA A 508 -25.79 2.94 -26.11
C ALA A 508 -25.57 3.08 -24.59
N VAL A 509 -25.47 4.31 -24.06
CA VAL A 509 -25.30 4.58 -22.62
C VAL A 509 -26.58 4.21 -21.86
N ARG A 510 -26.52 3.19 -21.00
CA ARG A 510 -27.72 2.60 -20.34
C ARG A 510 -28.42 3.53 -19.35
N SER A 511 -27.68 4.39 -18.66
CA SER A 511 -28.19 5.23 -17.56
C SER A 511 -27.86 6.70 -17.76
N LYS A 512 -28.22 7.23 -18.93
CA LYS A 512 -28.00 8.62 -19.31
C LYS A 512 -28.86 9.56 -18.46
N ILE A 513 -28.21 10.49 -17.75
CA ILE A 513 -28.88 11.52 -16.93
C ILE A 513 -28.98 12.84 -17.68
N ALA A 514 -27.93 13.21 -18.43
CA ALA A 514 -27.87 14.42 -19.22
C ALA A 514 -26.95 14.22 -20.43
N THR A 515 -27.08 15.09 -21.43
CA THR A 515 -26.15 15.21 -22.57
C THR A 515 -25.70 16.66 -22.65
N ILE A 516 -24.39 16.88 -22.85
CA ILE A 516 -23.81 18.20 -23.05
C ILE A 516 -22.99 18.14 -24.34
N ASP A 517 -23.39 18.90 -25.34
CA ASP A 517 -22.66 19.04 -26.59
C ASP A 517 -21.74 20.26 -26.51
N ILE A 518 -20.42 20.03 -26.52
CA ILE A 518 -19.42 21.09 -26.51
C ILE A 518 -18.94 21.28 -27.95
N VAL A 519 -19.30 22.40 -28.57
CA VAL A 519 -18.89 22.76 -29.93
C VAL A 519 -17.72 23.74 -29.84
N PRO A 520 -16.58 23.49 -30.52
CA PRO A 520 -15.51 24.48 -30.63
C PRO A 520 -16.05 25.77 -31.23
N GLY A 521 -15.85 26.88 -30.54
CA GLY A 521 -16.25 28.23 -30.99
C GLY A 521 -15.37 28.78 -32.08
#